data_AF-A0A831W061-F1
#
_entry.id   AF-A0A831W061-F1
#
_cell.length_a   1.000
_cell.length_b   1.000
_cell.length_c   1.000
_cell.angle_alpha   90.00
_cell.angle_beta   90.00
_cell.angle_gamma   90.00
#
_symmetry.space_group_name_H-M   'P 1'
#
loop_
_entity.id
_entity.type
_entity.pdbx_description
1 polymer ?
#
loop_
_entity_poly.entity_id
_entity_poly.type
_entity_poly.pdbx_seq_one_letter_code
_entity_poly.pdbx_strand_id
1 'polypeptide(L)'
;MARLIIGHVTESSVKIWVRGERRYPVAFVTLRPGRFKPRQLKLEPRHGYTGVIEITDLSQDKEYRCQVRFARRPDTDPLHWVEFGHCEGRFRTLPQAETPLDFSFILGSCNLHSLGEFSDPDPAFETLSQVAQDEHIRFMIHCGDQIYYDIPLAGKAPDLEEYR
;
A
#
# COMPACT_ATOMS: atom_id res chain seq x y z
N MET A 1 -3.05 8.09 -8.15
CA MET A 1 -2.32 6.80 -8.13
C MET A 1 -1.84 6.50 -6.71
N ALA A 2 -2.08 5.28 -6.23
CA ALA A 2 -1.62 4.83 -4.92
C ALA A 2 -0.08 4.73 -4.90
N ARG A 3 0.53 5.25 -3.83
CA ARG A 3 1.99 5.23 -3.63
C ARG A 3 2.40 4.39 -2.43
N LEU A 4 1.41 3.77 -1.78
CA LEU A 4 1.51 3.08 -0.52
C LEU A 4 0.59 1.85 -0.56
N ILE A 5 1.15 0.68 -0.27
CA ILE A 5 0.41 -0.53 0.09
C ILE A 5 0.92 -0.97 1.45
N ILE A 6 0.00 -1.30 2.36
CA ILE A 6 0.31 -1.83 3.68
C ILE A 6 -0.23 -3.26 3.72
N GLY A 7 0.60 -4.20 4.15
CA GLY A 7 0.23 -5.61 4.17
C GLY A 7 1.21 -6.45 4.95
N HIS A 8 0.94 -7.75 5.00
CA HIS A 8 1.71 -8.71 5.80
C HIS A 8 1.87 -8.22 7.25
N VAL A 9 0.79 -7.68 7.81
CA VAL A 9 0.74 -7.20 9.18
C VAL A 9 0.69 -8.41 10.10
N THR A 10 1.57 -8.44 11.09
CA THR A 10 1.60 -9.44 12.17
C THR A 10 1.28 -8.75 13.50
N GLU A 11 1.43 -9.46 14.61
CA GLU A 11 1.33 -8.90 15.95
C GLU A 11 2.44 -7.89 16.28
N SER A 12 3.58 -7.95 15.58
CA SER A 12 4.77 -7.16 15.91
C SER A 12 5.46 -6.53 14.70
N SER A 13 4.99 -6.78 13.49
CA SER A 13 5.58 -6.24 12.26
C SER A 13 4.58 -5.89 11.17
N VAL A 14 5.06 -5.15 10.18
CA VAL A 14 4.32 -4.78 8.97
C VAL A 14 5.29 -4.67 7.80
N LYS A 15 4.81 -4.98 6.59
CA LYS A 15 5.49 -4.63 5.35
C LYS A 15 4.78 -3.48 4.65
N ILE A 16 5.58 -2.53 4.18
CA ILE A 16 5.11 -1.31 3.54
C ILE A 16 5.76 -1.22 2.18
N TRP A 17 4.96 -1.34 1.13
CA TRP A 17 5.40 -1.15 -0.24
C TRP A 17 5.14 0.28 -0.66
N VAL A 18 6.13 0.87 -1.31
CA VAL A 18 6.05 2.24 -1.83
C VAL A 18 6.53 2.27 -3.27
N ARG A 19 5.92 3.14 -4.09
CA ARG A 19 6.35 3.39 -5.47
C ARG A 19 6.60 4.88 -5.64
N GLY A 20 7.86 5.26 -5.81
CA GLY A 20 8.26 6.64 -6.11
C GLY A 20 8.20 6.93 -7.61
N GLU A 21 9.07 7.84 -8.04
CA GLU A 21 9.28 8.13 -9.47
C GLU A 21 10.72 8.57 -9.71
N ARG A 22 11.12 8.66 -10.98
CA ARG A 22 12.49 9.07 -11.36
C ARG A 22 12.95 10.38 -10.72
N ARG A 23 12.04 11.35 -10.57
CA ARG A 23 12.33 12.65 -9.94
C ARG A 23 12.52 12.52 -8.43
N TYR A 24 11.89 11.54 -7.78
CA TYR A 24 11.92 11.34 -6.34
C TYR A 24 12.21 9.87 -5.97
N PRO A 25 13.45 9.39 -6.20
CA PRO A 25 13.83 7.99 -6.05
C PRO A 25 14.18 7.60 -4.60
N VAL A 26 13.78 8.39 -3.61
CA VAL A 26 13.99 8.11 -2.19
C VAL A 26 12.68 8.30 -1.46
N ALA A 27 12.29 7.31 -0.65
CA ALA A 27 11.12 7.38 0.22
C ALA A 27 11.54 7.42 1.69
N PHE A 28 10.75 8.12 2.49
CA PHE A 28 10.84 8.21 3.94
C PHE A 28 9.50 7.77 4.52
N VAL A 29 9.50 6.66 5.24
CA VAL A 29 8.31 6.07 5.84
C VAL A 29 8.30 6.39 7.33
N THR A 30 7.17 6.93 7.80
CA THR A 30 6.97 7.36 9.17
C THR A 30 5.75 6.68 9.77
N LEU A 31 5.88 6.15 10.99
CA LEU A 31 4.79 5.54 11.73
C LEU A 31 4.44 6.33 13.00
N ARG A 32 3.15 6.43 13.29
CA ARG A 32 2.58 6.97 14.54
C ARG A 32 1.47 6.03 15.03
N PRO A 33 1.17 5.90 16.33
CA PRO A 33 1.84 6.52 17.47
C PRO A 33 3.19 5.87 17.75
N GLY A 34 4.08 6.62 18.41
CA GLY A 34 5.44 6.20 18.72
C GLY A 34 6.47 7.23 18.25
N ARG A 35 7.71 7.07 18.72
CA ARG A 35 8.86 7.91 18.32
C ARG A 35 9.74 7.14 17.34
N PHE A 36 9.15 6.61 16.28
CA PHE A 36 9.89 5.94 15.21
C PHE A 36 10.63 7.00 14.40
N LYS A 37 11.94 6.82 14.23
CA LYS A 37 12.68 7.62 13.25
C LYS A 37 12.16 7.26 11.85
N PRO A 38 12.04 8.24 10.94
CA PRO A 38 11.71 7.96 9.55
C PRO A 38 12.65 6.91 8.99
N ARG A 39 12.10 5.90 8.35
CA ARG A 39 12.88 4.86 7.68
C ARG A 39 13.05 5.25 6.22
N GLN A 40 14.30 5.26 5.77
CA GLN A 40 14.64 5.63 4.41
C GLN A 40 14.71 4.40 3.51
N LEU A 41 14.22 4.54 2.28
CA LEU A 41 14.30 3.51 1.24
C LEU A 41 14.75 4.15 -0.07
N LYS A 42 15.79 3.58 -0.69
CA LYS A 42 16.21 3.94 -2.05
C LYS A 42 15.39 3.13 -3.04
N LEU A 43 14.80 3.82 -4.01
CA LEU A 43 13.90 3.26 -5.02
C LEU A 43 14.65 3.20 -6.35
N GLU A 44 14.82 1.99 -6.88
CA GLU A 44 15.69 1.76 -8.03
C GLU A 44 14.90 1.69 -9.35
N PRO A 45 15.43 2.24 -10.45
CA PRO A 45 14.75 2.20 -11.75
C PRO A 45 14.43 0.78 -12.22
N ARG A 46 15.29 -0.20 -11.94
CA ARG A 46 15.09 -1.61 -12.32
C ARG A 46 13.86 -2.25 -11.68
N HIS A 47 13.33 -1.66 -10.61
CA HIS A 47 12.12 -2.11 -9.92
C HIS A 47 10.94 -1.15 -10.15
N GLY A 48 11.00 -0.29 -11.19
CA GLY A 48 9.97 0.72 -11.40
C GLY A 48 9.85 1.71 -10.23
N TYR A 49 10.99 2.05 -9.61
CA TYR A 49 11.03 2.84 -8.38
C TYR A 49 10.12 2.31 -7.26
N THR A 50 9.88 1.00 -7.23
CA THR A 50 9.15 0.32 -6.17
C THR A 50 10.14 -0.28 -5.17
N GLY A 51 9.76 -0.25 -3.90
CA GLY A 51 10.50 -0.94 -2.85
C GLY A 51 9.61 -1.28 -1.68
N VAL A 52 10.13 -2.15 -0.81
CA VAL A 52 9.45 -2.62 0.39
C VAL A 52 10.32 -2.37 1.62
N ILE A 53 9.69 -1.98 2.71
CA ILE A 53 10.32 -1.95 4.01
C ILE A 53 9.53 -2.77 5.02
N GLU A 54 10.24 -3.52 5.85
CA GLU A 54 9.67 -4.17 7.03
C GLU A 54 9.95 -3.33 8.27
N ILE A 55 8.91 -3.09 9.07
CA ILE A 55 9.02 -2.42 10.35
C ILE A 55 8.61 -3.43 11.43
N THR A 56 9.52 -3.72 12.34
CA THR A 56 9.38 -4.68 13.45
C THR A 56 9.19 -3.95 14.78
N ASP A 57 9.09 -4.72 15.86
CA ASP A 57 9.02 -4.22 17.25
C ASP A 57 7.80 -3.32 17.49
N LEU A 58 6.71 -3.59 16.75
CA LEU A 58 5.43 -2.95 16.97
C LEU A 58 4.72 -3.59 18.16
N SER A 59 3.86 -2.81 18.82
CA SER A 59 2.98 -3.32 19.87
C SER A 59 1.79 -4.03 19.23
N GLN A 60 1.38 -5.16 19.80
CA GLN A 60 0.21 -5.93 19.37
C GLN A 60 -1.12 -5.17 19.54
N ASP A 61 -2.12 -5.55 18.75
CA ASP A 61 -3.47 -4.96 18.66
C ASP A 61 -3.49 -3.42 18.74
N LYS A 62 -2.57 -2.78 18.02
CA LYS A 62 -2.38 -1.34 18.07
C LYS A 62 -2.53 -0.72 16.70
N GLU A 63 -3.32 0.35 16.63
CA GLU A 63 -3.48 1.13 15.42
C GLU A 63 -2.25 2.00 15.18
N TYR A 64 -1.78 2.00 13.93
CA TYR A 64 -0.73 2.85 13.41
C TYR A 64 -1.19 3.61 12.18
N ARG A 65 -0.79 4.88 12.09
CA ARG A 65 -0.80 5.71 10.89
C ARG A 65 0.56 5.64 10.22
N CYS A 66 0.57 5.35 8.94
CA CYS A 66 1.73 5.36 8.07
C CYS A 66 1.66 6.58 7.16
N GLN A 67 2.75 7.33 7.06
CA GLN A 67 2.93 8.42 6.11
C GLN A 67 4.23 8.22 5.36
N VAL A 68 4.17 8.37 4.04
CA VAL A 68 5.31 8.29 3.14
C VAL A 68 5.59 9.67 2.58
N ARG A 69 6.85 10.08 2.57
CA ARG A 69 7.31 11.27 1.84
C ARG A 69 8.47 10.90 0.96
N PHE A 70 8.76 11.71 -0.04
CA PHE A 70 9.80 11.43 -1.02
C PHE A 70 10.79 12.57 -1.18
N ALA A 71 11.98 12.25 -1.67
CA ALA A 71 12.99 13.25 -2.01
C ALA A 71 13.86 12.83 -3.20
N ARG A 72 14.65 13.79 -3.68
CA ARG A 72 15.62 13.58 -4.77
C ARG A 72 16.85 12.80 -4.31
N ARG A 73 17.27 13.03 -3.06
CA ARG A 73 18.49 12.47 -2.47
C ARG A 73 18.26 12.03 -1.02
N PRO A 74 19.00 11.02 -0.53
CA PRO A 74 18.93 10.54 0.86
C PRO A 74 19.10 11.62 1.93
N ASP A 75 19.98 12.58 1.68
CA ASP A 75 20.38 13.65 2.59
C ASP A 75 19.51 14.91 2.47
N THR A 76 18.40 14.84 1.71
CA THR A 76 17.49 15.98 1.55
C THR A 76 16.87 16.35 2.89
N ASP A 77 16.94 17.64 3.25
CA ASP A 77 16.31 18.19 4.44
C ASP A 77 14.82 17.79 4.53
N PRO A 78 14.31 17.34 5.69
CA PRO A 78 12.90 16.99 5.90
C PRO A 78 11.90 18.05 5.47
N LEU A 79 12.26 19.34 5.49
CA LEU A 79 11.41 20.44 5.01
C LEU A 79 11.19 20.42 3.50
N HIS A 80 12.06 19.75 2.75
CA HIS A 80 11.99 19.61 1.29
C HIS A 80 11.48 18.25 0.84
N TRP A 81 11.05 17.39 1.78
CA TRP A 81 10.35 16.16 1.42
C TRP A 81 8.99 16.49 0.83
N VAL A 82 8.59 15.75 -0.19
CA VAL A 82 7.35 15.97 -0.92
C VAL A 82 6.38 14.80 -0.74
N GLU A 83 5.09 15.09 -0.85
CA GLU A 83 4.02 14.12 -0.95
C GLU A 83 3.38 14.28 -2.33
N PHE A 84 3.09 13.17 -3.00
CA PHE A 84 2.36 13.19 -4.27
C PHE A 84 1.59 11.88 -4.43
N GLY A 85 0.31 11.95 -4.79
CA GLY A 85 -0.59 10.79 -4.77
C GLY A 85 -0.97 10.34 -3.36
N HIS A 86 -1.47 9.11 -3.21
CA HIS A 86 -1.92 8.59 -1.90
C HIS A 86 -0.73 8.07 -1.09
N CYS A 87 -0.27 8.88 -0.14
CA CYS A 87 0.94 8.66 0.66
C CYS A 87 0.65 8.36 2.14
N GLU A 88 -0.62 8.24 2.51
CA GLU A 88 -1.04 7.99 3.88
C GLU A 88 -1.94 6.76 3.97
N GLY A 89 -1.80 6.01 5.05
CA GLY A 89 -2.57 4.81 5.32
C GLY A 89 -2.61 4.48 6.79
N ARG A 90 -3.47 3.53 7.16
CA ARG A 90 -3.62 3.05 8.53
C ARG A 90 -3.63 1.54 8.54
N PHE A 91 -3.11 0.97 9.62
CA PHE A 91 -3.20 -0.46 9.88
C PHE A 91 -3.27 -0.69 11.39
N ARG A 92 -3.68 -1.89 11.78
CA ARG A 92 -3.66 -2.33 13.16
C ARG A 92 -2.92 -3.66 13.21
N THR A 93 -1.91 -3.75 14.08
CA THR A 93 -1.20 -5.01 14.33
C THR A 93 -2.15 -6.08 14.84
N LEU A 94 -1.82 -7.34 14.61
CA LEU A 94 -2.64 -8.44 15.06
C LEU A 94 -2.59 -8.57 16.60
N PRO A 95 -3.65 -9.08 17.22
CA PRO A 95 -3.63 -9.56 18.60
C PRO A 95 -2.66 -10.76 18.73
N GLN A 96 -2.30 -11.09 19.97
CA GLN A 96 -1.55 -12.32 20.25
C GLN A 96 -2.39 -13.55 19.86
N ALA A 97 -1.78 -14.53 19.18
CA ALA A 97 -2.46 -15.68 18.55
C ALA A 97 -3.36 -16.50 19.49
N GLU A 98 -3.11 -16.46 20.80
CA GLU A 98 -3.88 -17.21 21.81
C GLU A 98 -5.13 -16.46 22.31
N THR A 99 -5.40 -15.25 21.80
CA THR A 99 -6.58 -14.47 22.17
C THR A 99 -7.76 -14.83 21.24
N PRO A 100 -8.83 -15.48 21.74
CA PRO A 100 -10.01 -15.75 20.94
C PRO A 100 -10.65 -14.42 20.53
N LEU A 101 -10.76 -14.19 19.23
CA LEU A 101 -11.32 -12.96 18.68
C LEU A 101 -12.21 -13.28 17.49
N ASP A 102 -13.35 -12.58 17.45
CA ASP A 102 -14.14 -12.49 16.23
C ASP A 102 -13.28 -11.85 15.14
N PHE A 103 -13.25 -12.48 13.97
CA PHE A 103 -12.35 -12.10 12.90
C PHE A 103 -13.10 -11.98 11.58
N SER A 104 -13.03 -10.79 10.98
CA SER A 104 -13.62 -10.49 9.67
C SER A 104 -12.52 -10.09 8.67
N PHE A 105 -12.56 -10.70 7.49
CA PHE A 105 -11.68 -10.38 6.37
C PHE A 105 -12.46 -10.35 5.06
N ILE A 106 -11.91 -9.65 4.06
CA ILE A 106 -12.40 -9.73 2.68
C ILE A 106 -11.56 -10.76 1.92
N LEU A 107 -12.22 -11.65 1.19
CA LEU A 107 -11.60 -12.51 0.18
C LEU A 107 -11.90 -11.92 -1.20
N GLY A 108 -10.87 -11.41 -1.87
CA GLY A 108 -10.97 -10.88 -3.22
C GLY A 108 -10.32 -11.79 -4.25
N SER A 109 -10.88 -11.80 -5.45
CA SER A 109 -10.27 -12.36 -6.65
C SER A 109 -10.92 -11.71 -7.86
N CYS A 110 -10.31 -11.92 -9.02
CA CYS A 110 -10.90 -11.58 -10.31
C CYS A 110 -11.33 -10.12 -10.48
N ASN A 111 -10.37 -9.21 -10.43
CA ASN A 111 -10.63 -7.76 -10.43
C ASN A 111 -10.95 -7.16 -11.82
N LEU A 112 -11.58 -7.93 -12.73
CA LEU A 112 -12.01 -7.44 -14.05
C LEU A 112 -13.39 -6.78 -13.95
N HIS A 113 -13.54 -5.85 -13.00
CA HIS A 113 -14.82 -5.18 -12.78
C HIS A 113 -15.18 -4.21 -13.90
N SER A 114 -14.21 -3.76 -14.69
CA SER A 114 -14.41 -2.74 -15.71
C SER A 114 -14.68 -3.26 -17.13
N LEU A 115 -14.35 -4.50 -17.49
CA LEU A 115 -14.39 -4.98 -18.91
C LEU A 115 -13.84 -3.96 -19.94
N GLY A 116 -12.90 -3.10 -19.54
CA GLY A 116 -12.34 -2.02 -20.37
C GLY A 116 -12.92 -0.61 -20.13
N GLU A 117 -14.02 -0.46 -19.39
CA GLU A 117 -14.59 0.83 -18.95
C GLU A 117 -14.08 1.19 -17.55
N PHE A 118 -12.90 1.79 -17.48
CA PHE A 118 -12.35 2.30 -16.22
C PHE A 118 -13.04 3.63 -15.87
N SER A 119 -13.78 3.66 -14.77
CA SER A 119 -14.27 4.90 -14.15
C SER A 119 -13.34 5.34 -13.01
N ASP A 120 -13.25 6.64 -12.76
CA ASP A 120 -12.49 7.21 -11.63
C ASP A 120 -13.44 8.04 -10.75
N PRO A 121 -13.73 7.63 -9.50
CA PRO A 121 -13.26 6.40 -8.84
C PRO A 121 -13.94 5.14 -9.40
N ASP A 122 -13.36 3.99 -9.06
CA ASP A 122 -13.90 2.68 -9.45
C ASP A 122 -14.97 2.20 -8.45
N PRO A 123 -16.23 1.98 -8.89
CA PRO A 123 -17.34 1.60 -8.01
C PRO A 123 -17.12 0.30 -7.24
N ALA A 124 -16.35 -0.65 -7.78
CA ALA A 124 -16.05 -1.89 -7.09
C ALA A 124 -15.15 -1.63 -5.87
N PHE A 125 -14.15 -0.75 -6.03
CA PHE A 125 -13.28 -0.34 -4.94
C PHE A 125 -13.98 0.55 -3.90
N GLU A 126 -14.93 1.39 -4.32
CA GLU A 126 -15.78 2.14 -3.39
C GLU A 126 -16.62 1.21 -2.53
N THR A 127 -17.29 0.24 -3.16
CA THR A 127 -18.09 -0.77 -2.47
C THR A 127 -17.24 -1.60 -1.51
N LEU A 128 -16.06 -2.06 -1.95
CA LEU A 128 -15.10 -2.76 -1.09
C LEU A 128 -14.68 -1.92 0.10
N SER A 129 -14.42 -0.62 -0.10
CA SER A 129 -14.05 0.31 0.96
C SER A 129 -15.19 0.52 1.96
N GLN A 130 -16.44 0.57 1.49
CA GLN A 130 -17.62 0.69 2.33
C GLN A 130 -17.84 -0.57 3.18
N VAL A 131 -17.83 -1.75 2.56
CA VAL A 131 -17.92 -3.04 3.27
C VAL A 131 -16.79 -3.18 4.30
N ALA A 132 -15.57 -2.77 3.94
CA ALA A 132 -14.45 -2.82 4.87
C ALA A 132 -14.68 -1.97 6.13
N GLN A 133 -15.37 -0.83 6.00
CA GLN A 133 -15.71 0.06 7.11
C GLN A 133 -16.87 -0.49 7.94
N ASP A 134 -17.96 -0.88 7.29
CA ASP A 134 -19.20 -1.32 7.94
C ASP A 134 -19.01 -2.63 8.71
N GLU A 135 -18.26 -3.57 8.15
CA GLU A 135 -18.01 -4.90 8.73
C GLU A 135 -16.74 -4.95 9.59
N HIS A 136 -16.11 -3.79 9.85
CA HIS A 136 -14.88 -3.67 10.63
C HIS A 136 -13.77 -4.65 10.19
N ILE A 137 -13.60 -4.79 8.87
CA ILE A 137 -12.67 -5.73 8.24
C ILE A 137 -11.23 -5.45 8.67
N ARG A 138 -10.49 -6.50 9.06
CA ARG A 138 -9.12 -6.39 9.55
C ARG A 138 -8.07 -6.43 8.44
N PHE A 139 -8.28 -7.29 7.44
CA PHE A 139 -7.43 -7.36 6.24
C PHE A 139 -8.20 -7.93 5.05
N MET A 140 -7.57 -7.85 3.88
CA MET A 140 -8.02 -8.50 2.65
C MET A 140 -6.99 -9.56 2.23
N ILE A 141 -7.48 -10.73 1.83
CA ILE A 141 -6.69 -11.72 1.07
C ILE A 141 -7.13 -11.61 -0.38
N HIS A 142 -6.17 -11.40 -1.30
CA HIS A 142 -6.45 -11.36 -2.72
C HIS A 142 -5.83 -12.57 -3.43
N CYS A 143 -6.67 -13.44 -3.99
CA CYS A 143 -6.30 -14.78 -4.46
C CYS A 143 -6.12 -14.89 -5.97
N GLY A 144 -5.36 -13.97 -6.57
CA GLY A 144 -5.07 -13.98 -8.01
C GLY A 144 -5.93 -13.00 -8.81
N ASP A 145 -5.64 -12.92 -10.11
CA ASP A 145 -6.36 -12.10 -11.10
C ASP A 145 -6.56 -10.64 -10.67
N GLN A 146 -5.52 -10.08 -10.05
CA GLN A 146 -5.46 -8.66 -9.66
C GLN A 146 -5.33 -7.75 -10.88
N ILE A 147 -4.58 -8.24 -11.87
CA ILE A 147 -4.31 -7.56 -13.13
C ILE A 147 -4.56 -8.55 -14.27
N TYR A 148 -5.15 -8.05 -15.36
CA TYR A 148 -5.52 -8.83 -16.54
C TYR A 148 -4.68 -8.42 -17.75
N TYR A 149 -3.36 -8.42 -17.57
CA TYR A 149 -2.40 -7.96 -18.59
C TYR A 149 -2.48 -8.74 -19.90
N ASP A 150 -2.87 -10.01 -19.82
CA ASP A 150 -2.95 -10.96 -20.90
C ASP A 150 -4.25 -10.86 -21.72
N ILE A 151 -5.22 -10.05 -21.27
CA ILE A 151 -6.45 -9.81 -22.03
C ILE A 151 -6.19 -8.69 -23.06
N PRO A 152 -6.31 -8.97 -24.37
CA PRO A 152 -6.17 -7.97 -25.41
C PRO A 152 -7.40 -7.06 -25.43
N LEU A 153 -7.45 -6.07 -24.53
CA LEU A 153 -8.47 -5.03 -24.56
C LEU A 153 -8.21 -4.13 -25.78
N ALA A 154 -9.17 -4.07 -26.70
CA ALA A 154 -9.08 -3.22 -27.87
C ALA A 154 -9.01 -1.74 -27.45
N GLY A 155 -7.87 -1.08 -27.65
CA GLY A 155 -7.73 0.37 -27.44
C GLY A 155 -6.53 0.83 -26.61
N LYS A 156 -5.86 -0.07 -25.88
CA LYS A 156 -4.56 0.19 -25.24
C LYS A 156 -3.69 -1.06 -25.35
N ALA A 157 -2.65 -1.01 -26.18
CA ALA A 157 -1.60 -2.00 -26.08
C ALA A 157 -1.02 -1.89 -24.65
N PRO A 158 -0.82 -3.00 -23.93
CA PRO A 158 -0.17 -2.96 -22.63
C PRO A 158 1.22 -2.34 -22.79
N ASP A 159 1.47 -1.19 -22.15
CA ASP A 159 2.79 -0.56 -22.14
C ASP A 159 3.49 -0.93 -20.83
N LEU A 160 4.71 -1.45 -20.92
CA LEU A 160 5.56 -1.74 -19.77
C LEU A 160 5.89 -0.47 -18.97
N GLU A 161 5.81 0.73 -19.55
CA GLU A 161 5.92 2.00 -18.80
C GLU A 161 4.76 2.19 -17.82
N GLU A 162 3.54 1.73 -18.10
CA GLU A 162 2.44 1.81 -17.11
C GLU A 162 2.75 0.98 -15.85
N TYR A 163 3.58 -0.06 -15.99
CA TYR A 163 4.07 -0.93 -14.93
C TYR A 163 5.32 -0.43 -14.19
N ARG A 164 6.13 0.48 -14.77
CA ARG A 164 7.42 0.96 -14.23
C ARG A 164 7.29 2.32 -13.53
#